data_AF-A0A0J1CLK1-F1
#
_entry.id   AF-A0A0J1CLK1-F1
#
_cell.length_a   1.000
_cell.length_b   1.000
_cell.length_c   1.000
_cell.angle_alpha   90.00
_cell.angle_beta   90.00
_cell.angle_gamma   90.00
#
_symmetry.space_group_name_H-M   'P 1'
#
loop_
_entity.id
_entity.type
_entity.pdbx_description
1 polymer ?
#
loop_
_entity_poly.entity_id
_entity_poly.type
_entity_poly.pdbx_seq_one_letter_code
_entity_poly.pdbx_strand_id
1 'polypeptide(L)'
;MSDHPESKGSQTGRADEASGDSAALARVLQDVERCEALIAHGARTGAPPEDADIDIVRAARLAVEQNTLSATNEADVHAAMGRIARAVRYPGAHIADDMDRCGDMVSYAAQMGKVIPESDVASLSVARAAQQQLVWNAMTEALFYAGMSRIARCVAPVVAGTTGAQARKGAQLAIKIYTWSAFILAFFVISLSCLLFVANQISADVSKVVDANDSAALTMHNMLQAYRLNVIEAKEKGPDAVGQLQNSQPALQIKELLQQFATNNRQLYADVKRTEAIRKFLLVGDEESPYKPVCPAYSQTGKQADAWNVNLEKVSGPRASPDATMQTTNWNCDPDSRRRALEIDLPLLATGPMDQASTSKSWRPEAAVEQGFQKIAVYQDIRAMATNDRDVNLAFVGAITSFLLPVLYAWLGACASILRQLSAESSASLFHPEHSKVAYRAHITSAVIVGISIGLFTEILQGGKEFSPLAIAFVAGYASDKFFAFIDRIVSATFPARVPARAETVMPSPVPKNISPPGDAASSGMHA
;
A
#
# COMPACT_ATOMS: atom_id res chain seq x y z
N MET A 1 -16.09 52.35 78.24
CA MET A 1 -16.54 53.75 78.20
C MET A 1 -15.65 54.49 77.23
N SER A 2 -16.30 55.31 76.41
CA SER A 2 -15.85 56.14 75.31
C SER A 2 -14.49 56.81 75.50
N ASP A 3 -13.70 56.96 74.43
CA ASP A 3 -13.63 58.23 73.70
C ASP A 3 -12.65 58.18 72.50
N HIS A 4 -13.00 58.97 71.49
CA HIS A 4 -12.28 59.25 70.25
C HIS A 4 -10.83 59.73 70.47
N PRO A 5 -10.02 59.67 69.40
CA PRO A 5 -9.36 60.93 69.02
C PRO A 5 -9.41 61.23 67.51
N GLU A 6 -9.43 62.52 67.26
CA GLU A 6 -9.55 63.22 66.00
C GLU A 6 -8.35 63.05 65.05
N SER A 7 -8.72 63.02 63.78
CA SER A 7 -8.05 63.54 62.58
C SER A 7 -6.87 64.50 62.80
N LYS A 8 -5.71 64.15 62.23
CA LYS A 8 -4.75 65.10 61.66
C LYS A 8 -4.54 64.75 60.18
N GLY A 9 -4.90 65.69 59.31
CA GLY A 9 -4.67 65.60 57.89
C GLY A 9 -3.17 65.64 57.53
N SER A 10 -2.81 64.88 56.50
CA SER A 10 -1.59 65.07 55.73
C SER A 10 -2.00 65.23 54.27
N GLN A 11 -1.99 66.48 53.80
CA GLN A 11 -1.94 66.81 52.37
C GLN A 11 -0.54 66.49 51.88
N THR A 12 -0.39 65.43 51.07
CA THR A 12 0.78 65.20 50.20
C THR A 12 0.41 64.08 49.24
N GLY A 13 -0.19 64.43 48.11
CA GLY A 13 -0.63 63.45 47.12
C GLY A 13 -1.39 64.03 45.94
N ARG A 14 -0.95 65.17 45.39
CA ARG A 14 -1.61 65.79 44.22
C ARG A 14 -0.65 66.22 43.10
N ALA A 15 0.65 65.93 43.24
CA ALA A 15 1.64 66.30 42.24
C ALA A 15 2.11 65.12 41.37
N ASP A 16 1.97 63.87 41.83
CA ASP A 16 2.46 62.70 41.08
C ASP A 16 1.44 62.11 40.08
N GLU A 17 0.13 62.21 40.34
CA GLU A 17 -0.92 61.68 39.45
C GLU A 17 -1.00 62.41 38.09
N ALA A 18 -0.78 63.73 38.07
CA ALA A 18 -0.88 64.52 36.84
C ALA A 18 0.25 64.21 35.81
N SER A 19 1.40 63.70 36.26
CA SER A 19 2.50 63.31 35.35
C SER A 19 2.27 61.93 34.72
N GLY A 20 1.57 61.04 35.41
CA GLY A 20 1.23 59.70 34.95
C GLY A 20 0.17 59.71 33.84
N ASP A 21 -0.88 60.54 34.01
CA ASP A 21 -1.98 60.63 33.05
C ASP A 21 -1.52 61.24 31.71
N SER A 22 -0.64 62.24 31.74
CA SER A 22 -0.09 62.84 30.51
C SER A 22 0.82 61.87 29.74
N ALA A 23 1.59 61.05 30.45
CA ALA A 23 2.45 60.03 29.83
C ALA A 23 1.64 58.85 29.27
N ALA A 24 0.56 58.44 29.94
CA ALA A 24 -0.35 57.40 29.47
C ALA A 24 -1.11 57.84 28.21
N LEU A 25 -1.64 59.08 28.22
CA LEU A 25 -2.30 59.69 27.05
C LEU A 25 -1.37 59.72 25.82
N ALA A 26 -0.09 60.08 26.02
CA ALA A 26 0.90 60.13 24.95
C ALA A 26 1.21 58.74 24.36
N ARG A 27 1.26 57.69 25.19
CA ARG A 27 1.48 56.30 24.72
C ARG A 27 0.29 55.79 23.92
N VAL A 28 -0.92 55.98 24.43
CA VAL A 28 -2.14 55.53 23.74
C VAL A 28 -2.33 56.28 22.42
N LEU A 29 -2.01 57.58 22.38
CA LEU A 29 -2.01 58.35 21.14
C LEU A 29 -1.03 57.75 20.11
N GLN A 30 0.18 57.40 20.54
CA GLN A 30 1.19 56.77 19.67
C GLN A 30 0.71 55.41 19.13
N ASP A 31 0.03 54.61 19.96
CA ASP A 31 -0.52 53.31 19.55
C ASP A 31 -1.73 53.47 18.60
N VAL A 32 -2.58 54.48 18.82
CA VAL A 32 -3.68 54.84 17.91
C VAL A 32 -3.13 55.27 16.55
N GLU A 33 -2.15 56.18 16.52
CA GLU A 33 -1.49 56.60 15.27
C GLU A 33 -0.87 55.42 14.52
N ARG A 34 -0.26 54.48 15.25
CA ARG A 34 0.28 53.24 14.68
C ARG A 34 -0.80 52.36 14.05
N CYS A 35 -1.94 52.21 14.73
CA CYS A 35 -3.08 51.46 14.21
C CYS A 35 -3.68 52.13 12.96
N GLU A 36 -3.84 53.46 12.97
CA GLU A 36 -4.31 54.22 11.81
C GLU A 36 -3.39 54.05 10.59
N ALA A 37 -2.07 54.04 10.79
CA ALA A 37 -1.11 53.78 9.73
C ALA A 37 -1.25 52.38 9.12
N LEU A 38 -1.48 51.36 9.96
CA LEU A 38 -1.75 49.98 9.52
C LEU A 38 -3.09 49.87 8.78
N ILE A 39 -4.16 50.48 9.30
CA ILE A 39 -5.48 50.51 8.65
C ILE A 39 -5.38 51.17 7.26
N ALA A 40 -4.71 52.33 7.17
CA ALA A 40 -4.50 53.03 5.91
C ALA A 40 -3.64 52.22 4.93
N HIS A 41 -2.69 51.43 5.41
CA HIS A 41 -1.93 50.50 4.57
C HIS A 41 -2.80 49.34 4.07
N GLY A 42 -3.54 48.67 4.96
CA GLY A 42 -4.44 47.57 4.61
C GLY A 42 -5.49 47.98 3.58
N ALA A 43 -6.00 49.21 3.68
CA ALA A 43 -6.90 49.80 2.68
C ALA A 43 -6.24 49.99 1.30
N ARG A 44 -4.95 50.35 1.25
CA ARG A 44 -4.19 50.50 0.00
C ARG A 44 -3.77 49.16 -0.63
N THR A 45 -3.53 48.14 0.19
CA THR A 45 -3.07 46.81 -0.25
C THR A 45 -4.20 45.80 -0.44
N GLY A 46 -5.46 46.21 -0.27
CA GLY A 46 -6.64 45.35 -0.48
C GLY A 46 -6.87 44.30 0.61
N ALA A 47 -6.28 44.49 1.79
CA ALA A 47 -6.47 43.64 2.97
C ALA A 47 -6.89 44.51 4.17
N PRO A 48 -8.10 45.10 4.15
CA PRO A 48 -8.56 45.93 5.25
C PRO A 48 -8.76 45.08 6.52
N PRO A 49 -8.38 45.59 7.71
CA PRO A 49 -8.71 44.97 8.98
C PRO A 49 -10.24 44.99 9.22
N GLU A 50 -10.72 44.19 10.17
CA GLU A 50 -12.16 44.09 10.47
C GLU A 50 -12.75 45.44 10.93
N ASP A 51 -13.97 45.74 10.48
CA ASP A 51 -14.66 47.02 10.78
C ASP A 51 -14.77 47.29 12.29
N ALA A 52 -14.94 46.24 13.10
CA ALA A 52 -14.98 46.34 14.56
C ALA A 52 -13.66 46.85 15.16
N ASP A 53 -12.51 46.44 14.61
CA ASP A 53 -11.19 46.90 15.08
C ASP A 53 -10.93 48.35 14.63
N ILE A 54 -11.43 48.75 13.45
CA ILE A 54 -11.36 50.13 12.96
C ILE A 54 -12.19 51.06 13.88
N ASP A 55 -13.37 50.63 14.31
CA ASP A 55 -14.24 51.40 15.19
C ASP A 55 -13.66 51.54 16.61
N ILE A 56 -12.97 50.51 17.13
CA ILE A 56 -12.25 50.58 18.42
C ILE A 56 -11.14 51.65 18.37
N VAL A 57 -10.34 51.67 17.29
CA VAL A 57 -9.27 52.67 17.12
C VAL A 57 -9.84 54.08 16.99
N ARG A 58 -10.95 54.24 16.26
CA ARG A 58 -11.65 55.54 16.12
C ARG A 58 -12.23 56.02 17.45
N ALA A 59 -12.85 55.13 18.23
CA ALA A 59 -13.41 55.45 19.54
C ALA A 59 -12.31 55.87 20.53
N ALA A 60 -11.15 55.21 20.49
CA ALA A 60 -10.01 55.57 21.32
C ALA A 60 -9.43 56.94 20.96
N ARG A 61 -9.34 57.29 19.66
CA ARG A 61 -8.92 58.63 19.23
C ARG A 61 -9.84 59.72 19.80
N LEU A 62 -11.15 59.52 19.73
CA LEU A 62 -12.14 60.46 20.27
C LEU A 62 -12.02 60.58 21.80
N ALA A 63 -11.77 59.48 22.50
CA ALA A 63 -11.55 59.49 23.95
C ALA A 63 -10.27 60.24 24.35
N VAL A 64 -9.21 60.14 23.55
CA VAL A 64 -7.96 60.90 23.74
C VAL A 64 -8.19 62.40 23.48
N GLU A 65 -8.91 62.77 22.42
CA GLU A 65 -9.23 64.17 22.08
C GLU A 65 -10.14 64.84 23.12
N GLN A 66 -11.04 64.07 23.75
CA GLN A 66 -11.95 64.56 24.79
C GLN A 66 -11.35 64.46 26.20
N ASN A 67 -10.13 63.92 26.34
CA ASN A 67 -9.47 63.67 27.61
C ASN A 67 -10.29 62.78 28.57
N THR A 68 -11.03 61.80 28.03
CA THR A 68 -11.89 60.85 28.76
C THR A 68 -11.34 59.42 28.72
N LEU A 69 -10.03 59.27 28.61
CA LEU A 69 -9.36 57.98 28.48
C LEU A 69 -9.60 57.09 29.72
N SER A 70 -10.17 55.91 29.50
CA SER A 70 -10.36 54.87 30.51
C SER A 70 -9.36 53.73 30.31
N ALA A 71 -8.98 53.05 31.39
CA ALA A 71 -8.15 51.83 31.33
C ALA A 71 -8.74 50.73 30.44
N THR A 72 -10.07 50.71 30.27
CA THR A 72 -10.76 49.81 29.33
C THR A 72 -10.41 50.15 27.87
N ASN A 73 -10.39 51.44 27.52
CA ASN A 73 -10.10 51.90 26.16
C ASN A 73 -8.63 51.60 25.78
N GLU A 74 -7.71 51.75 26.74
CA GLU A 74 -6.30 51.40 26.56
C GLU A 74 -6.12 49.89 26.29
N ALA A 75 -6.78 49.03 27.08
CA ALA A 75 -6.75 47.58 26.87
C ALA A 75 -7.36 47.16 25.52
N ASP A 76 -8.48 47.78 25.13
CA ASP A 76 -9.17 47.50 23.87
C ASP A 76 -8.34 47.92 22.65
N VAL A 77 -7.66 49.06 22.70
CA VAL A 77 -6.72 49.51 21.65
C VAL A 77 -5.54 48.57 21.53
N HIS A 78 -4.92 48.17 22.66
CA HIS A 78 -3.80 47.23 22.61
C HIS A 78 -4.22 45.86 22.04
N ALA A 79 -5.41 45.37 22.39
CA ALA A 79 -5.94 44.12 21.84
C ALA A 79 -6.27 44.26 20.34
N ALA A 80 -6.88 45.38 19.92
CA ALA A 80 -7.17 45.68 18.52
C ALA A 80 -5.88 45.83 17.71
N MET A 81 -4.86 46.50 18.23
CA MET A 81 -3.56 46.65 17.59
C MET A 81 -2.94 45.30 17.22
N GLY A 82 -3.00 44.31 18.13
CA GLY A 82 -2.51 42.96 17.86
C GLY A 82 -3.26 42.25 16.73
N ARG A 83 -4.58 42.46 16.63
CA ARG A 83 -5.42 41.90 15.56
C ARG A 83 -5.21 42.62 14.23
N ILE A 84 -5.17 43.96 14.23
CA ILE A 84 -4.89 44.80 13.07
C ILE A 84 -3.51 44.49 12.50
N ALA A 85 -2.47 44.39 13.34
CA ALA A 85 -1.11 44.05 12.89
C ALA A 85 -1.01 42.63 12.30
N ARG A 86 -1.86 41.71 12.76
CA ARG A 86 -1.94 40.35 12.21
C ARG A 86 -2.74 40.29 10.91
N ALA A 87 -3.80 41.08 10.80
CA ALA A 87 -4.66 41.18 9.62
C ALA A 87 -3.92 41.91 8.48
N VAL A 88 -3.23 43.00 8.81
CA VAL A 88 -2.41 43.79 7.90
C VAL A 88 -0.94 43.41 8.11
N ARG A 89 -0.54 42.24 7.61
CA ARG A 89 0.89 41.86 7.60
C ARG A 89 1.67 42.90 6.79
N TYR A 90 2.55 43.63 7.47
CA TYR A 90 3.40 44.67 6.91
C TYR A 90 4.87 44.22 6.94
N PRO A 91 5.64 44.30 5.84
CA PRO A 91 5.16 44.36 4.46
C PRO A 91 4.34 43.11 4.09
N GLY A 92 3.76 43.07 2.88
CA GLY A 92 2.85 42.00 2.45
C GLY A 92 3.34 40.59 2.78
N ALA A 93 2.41 39.65 3.03
CA ALA A 93 2.68 38.35 3.64
C ALA A 93 3.88 37.58 3.05
N HIS A 94 4.04 37.61 1.72
CA HIS A 94 5.17 36.95 1.03
C HIS A 94 6.54 37.53 1.44
N ILE A 95 6.65 38.85 1.58
CA ILE A 95 7.90 39.54 1.93
C ILE A 95 8.28 39.22 3.38
N ALA A 96 7.31 39.19 4.28
CA ALA A 96 7.53 38.78 5.66
C ALA A 96 8.04 37.32 5.75
N ASP A 97 7.41 36.40 5.00
CA ASP A 97 7.86 35.01 4.93
C ASP A 97 9.28 34.88 4.33
N ASP A 98 9.61 35.71 3.33
CA ASP A 98 10.96 35.76 2.75
C ASP A 98 12.00 36.32 3.73
N MET A 99 11.66 37.31 4.55
CA MET A 99 12.55 37.82 5.61
C MET A 99 12.88 36.75 6.65
N ASP A 100 11.90 35.94 7.05
CA ASP A 100 12.12 34.81 7.96
C ASP A 100 13.01 33.74 7.32
N ARG A 101 12.72 33.38 6.06
CA ARG A 101 13.55 32.48 5.25
C ARG A 101 15.01 32.95 5.11
N CYS A 102 15.23 34.24 4.90
CA CYS A 102 16.57 34.84 4.86
C CYS A 102 17.28 34.70 6.21
N GLY A 103 16.56 34.91 7.31
CA GLY A 103 17.07 34.69 8.67
C GLY A 103 17.51 33.25 8.94
N ASP A 104 16.76 32.27 8.44
CA ASP A 104 17.12 30.86 8.54
C ASP A 104 18.42 30.55 7.77
N MET A 105 18.62 31.15 6.59
CA MET A 105 19.86 30.99 5.82
C MET A 105 21.07 31.58 6.54
N VAL A 106 20.93 32.76 7.14
CA VAL A 106 22.01 33.40 7.93
C VAL A 106 22.36 32.54 9.14
N SER A 107 21.35 32.03 9.85
CA SER A 107 21.53 31.15 11.00
C SER A 107 22.24 29.84 10.61
N TYR A 108 21.87 29.24 9.48
CA TYR A 108 22.53 28.06 8.94
C TYR A 108 23.99 28.34 8.57
N ALA A 109 24.26 29.46 7.88
CA ALA A 109 25.61 29.83 7.49
C ALA A 109 26.53 30.00 8.72
N ALA A 110 26.02 30.63 9.78
CA ALA A 110 26.73 30.74 11.05
C ALA A 110 27.02 29.37 11.69
N GLN A 111 26.05 28.45 11.70
CA GLN A 111 26.22 27.08 12.24
C GLN A 111 27.22 26.25 11.45
N MET A 112 27.29 26.45 10.14
CA MET A 112 28.19 25.71 9.23
C MET A 112 29.55 26.41 9.02
N GLY A 113 29.80 27.54 9.68
CA GLY A 113 31.05 28.30 9.54
C GLY A 113 31.22 28.99 8.18
N LYS A 114 30.14 29.24 7.43
CA LYS A 114 30.19 29.99 6.18
C LYS A 114 30.25 31.49 6.45
N VAL A 115 31.23 32.17 5.87
CA VAL A 115 31.40 33.63 6.01
C VAL A 115 30.39 34.35 5.13
N ILE A 116 29.54 35.18 5.75
CA ILE A 116 28.63 36.10 5.06
C ILE A 116 29.16 37.53 5.27
N PRO A 117 29.20 38.37 4.22
CA PRO A 117 29.57 39.78 4.36
C PRO A 117 28.65 40.50 5.36
N GLU A 118 29.25 41.30 6.25
CA GLU A 118 28.50 42.08 7.25
C GLU A 118 27.47 43.03 6.60
N SER A 119 27.80 43.58 5.43
CA SER A 119 26.89 44.43 4.65
C SER A 119 25.59 43.72 4.24
N ASP A 120 25.66 42.42 3.98
CA ASP A 120 24.51 41.63 3.55
C ASP A 120 23.64 41.25 4.75
N VAL A 121 24.25 40.90 5.89
CA VAL A 121 23.53 40.72 7.15
C VAL A 121 22.87 42.03 7.61
N ALA A 122 23.55 43.17 7.41
CA ALA A 122 23.00 44.49 7.70
C ALA A 122 21.76 44.81 6.83
N SER A 123 21.71 44.35 5.58
CA SER A 123 20.51 44.55 4.75
C SER A 123 19.27 43.84 5.32
N LEU A 124 19.44 42.67 5.95
CA LEU A 124 18.36 41.96 6.65
C LEU A 124 17.96 42.66 7.95
N SER A 125 18.92 43.17 8.73
CA SER A 125 18.61 43.89 9.97
C SER A 125 17.90 45.23 9.70
N VAL A 126 18.30 45.95 8.66
CA VAL A 126 17.62 47.18 8.19
C VAL A 126 16.20 46.86 7.72
N ALA A 127 16.00 45.76 6.97
CA ALA A 127 14.67 45.32 6.57
C ALA A 127 13.78 44.99 7.78
N ARG A 128 14.31 44.28 8.79
CA ARG A 128 13.59 43.99 10.05
C ARG A 128 13.26 45.25 10.86
N ALA A 129 14.18 46.20 10.93
CA ALA A 129 13.92 47.48 11.59
C ALA A 129 12.83 48.27 10.87
N ALA A 130 12.87 48.34 9.53
CA ALA A 130 11.85 49.00 8.72
C ALA A 130 10.48 48.31 8.83
N GLN A 131 10.45 46.98 8.96
CA GLN A 131 9.23 46.24 9.25
C GLN A 131 8.64 46.60 10.62
N GLN A 132 9.47 46.61 11.67
CA GLN A 132 9.02 46.91 13.05
C GLN A 132 8.53 48.36 13.20
N GLN A 133 9.21 49.29 12.53
CA GLN A 133 8.91 50.73 12.57
C GLN A 133 7.83 51.15 11.58
N LEU A 134 7.32 50.23 10.75
CA LEU A 134 6.33 50.52 9.70
C LEU A 134 6.81 51.54 8.64
N VAL A 135 8.11 51.54 8.33
CA VAL A 135 8.74 52.46 7.36
C VAL A 135 9.27 51.70 6.13
N TRP A 136 8.55 50.66 5.71
CA TRP A 136 8.90 49.89 4.51
C TRP A 136 8.68 50.74 3.26
N ASN A 137 9.71 50.82 2.42
CA ASN A 137 9.68 51.55 1.16
C ASN A 137 10.34 50.70 0.06
N ALA A 138 10.14 51.09 -1.20
CA ALA A 138 10.66 50.35 -2.36
C ALA A 138 12.19 50.22 -2.37
N MET A 139 12.91 51.18 -1.78
CA MET A 139 14.38 51.14 -1.67
C MET A 139 14.83 50.09 -0.66
N THR A 140 14.20 50.01 0.51
CA THR A 140 14.45 48.98 1.52
C THR A 140 14.17 47.59 0.96
N GLU A 141 13.09 47.44 0.20
CA GLU A 141 12.74 46.17 -0.46
C GLU A 141 13.78 45.74 -1.49
N ALA A 142 14.22 46.66 -2.36
CA ALA A 142 15.26 46.38 -3.34
C ALA A 142 16.60 46.01 -2.68
N LEU A 143 16.98 46.72 -1.62
CA LEU A 143 18.19 46.42 -0.84
C LEU A 143 18.10 45.05 -0.16
N PHE A 144 16.94 44.73 0.40
CA PHE A 144 16.68 43.43 1.02
C PHE A 144 16.82 42.27 0.04
N TYR A 145 16.14 42.31 -1.11
CA TYR A 145 16.23 41.23 -2.10
C TYR A 145 17.63 41.12 -2.73
N ALA A 146 18.33 42.24 -2.92
CA ALA A 146 19.72 42.22 -3.38
C ALA A 146 20.65 41.56 -2.36
N GLY A 147 20.48 41.86 -1.07
CA GLY A 147 21.20 41.20 0.02
C GLY A 147 20.84 39.72 0.13
N MET A 148 19.56 39.38 0.12
CA MET A 148 19.07 38.00 0.14
C MET A 148 19.66 37.17 -1.01
N SER A 149 19.72 37.72 -2.23
CA SER A 149 20.32 37.05 -3.39
C SER A 149 21.81 36.73 -3.18
N ARG A 150 22.58 37.66 -2.58
CA ARG A 150 24.00 37.45 -2.27
C ARG A 150 24.19 36.44 -1.14
N ILE A 151 23.38 36.52 -0.08
CA ILE A 151 23.38 35.54 1.01
C ILE A 151 23.08 34.14 0.44
N ALA A 152 22.01 34.00 -0.36
CA ALA A 152 21.64 32.74 -1.00
C ALA A 152 22.80 32.14 -1.82
N ARG A 153 23.57 32.98 -2.53
CA ARG A 153 24.75 32.55 -3.27
C ARG A 153 25.87 32.02 -2.36
N CYS A 154 26.09 32.63 -1.20
CA CYS A 154 27.06 32.15 -0.21
C CYS A 154 26.62 30.81 0.43
N VAL A 155 25.31 30.62 0.63
CA VAL A 155 24.78 29.42 1.30
C VAL A 155 24.55 28.24 0.35
N ALA A 156 24.65 28.44 -0.98
CA ALA A 156 24.54 27.39 -1.99
C ALA A 156 25.35 26.12 -1.64
N PRO A 157 24.82 24.91 -1.88
CA PRO A 157 23.57 24.58 -2.60
C PRO A 157 22.27 24.70 -1.79
N VAL A 158 22.32 25.14 -0.53
CA VAL A 158 21.17 25.19 0.37
C VAL A 158 20.31 26.43 0.10
N VAL A 159 19.01 26.23 -0.08
CA VAL A 159 18.03 27.29 -0.37
C VAL A 159 17.24 27.63 0.90
N ALA A 160 16.69 28.84 1.00
CA ALA A 160 15.91 29.31 2.14
C ALA A 160 14.75 28.38 2.55
N GLY A 161 14.13 27.70 1.58
CA GLY A 161 13.09 26.69 1.83
C GLY A 161 13.57 25.38 2.47
N THR A 162 14.88 25.16 2.52
CA THR A 162 15.52 23.92 3.06
C THR A 162 16.15 24.11 4.43
N THR A 163 16.46 25.35 4.84
CA THR A 163 17.06 25.69 6.16
C THR A 163 16.05 25.81 7.29
N GLY A 164 14.79 26.11 6.97
CA GLY A 164 13.79 26.44 7.98
C GLY A 164 13.33 25.26 8.84
N ALA A 165 12.82 25.56 10.04
CA ALA A 165 12.29 24.57 10.97
C ALA A 165 11.16 23.71 10.35
N GLN A 166 10.41 24.29 9.41
CA GLN A 166 9.34 23.62 8.68
C GLN A 166 9.87 22.52 7.75
N ALA A 167 11.03 22.72 7.11
CA ALA A 167 11.66 21.72 6.25
C ALA A 167 12.14 20.51 7.08
N ARG A 168 12.73 20.76 8.25
CA ARG A 168 13.16 19.69 9.18
C ARG A 168 11.98 18.87 9.71
N LYS A 169 10.88 19.52 10.13
CA LYS A 169 9.66 18.82 10.53
C LYS A 169 9.05 18.02 9.38
N GLY A 170 9.02 18.59 8.18
CA GLY A 170 8.57 17.92 6.96
C GLY A 170 9.38 16.66 6.65
N ALA A 171 10.71 16.74 6.72
CA ALA A 171 11.61 15.61 6.52
C ALA A 171 11.37 14.48 7.53
N GLN A 172 11.22 14.81 8.81
CA GLN A 172 10.93 13.82 9.85
C GLN A 172 9.59 13.11 9.64
N LEU A 173 8.55 13.85 9.25
CA LEU A 173 7.25 13.26 8.92
C LEU A 173 7.35 12.36 7.69
N ALA A 174 8.05 12.80 6.64
CA ALA A 174 8.26 11.99 5.44
C ALA A 174 9.01 10.69 5.78
N ILE A 175 10.10 10.76 6.53
CA ILE A 175 10.87 9.57 6.98
C ILE A 175 9.95 8.60 7.73
N LYS A 176 9.13 9.09 8.67
CA LYS A 176 8.19 8.23 9.42
C LYS A 176 7.18 7.54 8.49
N ILE A 177 6.57 8.29 7.58
CA ILE A 177 5.56 7.75 6.65
C ILE A 177 6.17 6.66 5.76
N TYR A 178 7.31 6.92 5.12
CA TYR A 178 7.95 5.95 4.23
C TYR A 178 8.54 4.76 4.99
N THR A 179 9.00 4.95 6.22
CA THR A 179 9.45 3.86 7.09
C THR A 179 8.30 2.94 7.46
N TRP A 180 7.16 3.51 7.87
CA TRP A 180 5.99 2.71 8.23
C TRP A 180 5.38 2.01 7.00
N SER A 181 5.33 2.70 5.86
CA SER A 181 5.00 2.11 4.57
C SER A 181 5.91 0.92 4.23
N ALA A 182 7.24 1.06 4.37
CA ALA A 182 8.18 -0.01 4.08
C ALA A 182 7.98 -1.21 5.02
N PHE A 183 7.72 -0.99 6.31
CA PHE A 183 7.42 -2.07 7.26
C PHE A 183 6.13 -2.81 6.92
N ILE A 184 5.05 -2.08 6.61
CA ILE A 184 3.77 -2.70 6.21
C ILE A 184 3.96 -3.51 4.93
N LEU A 185 4.65 -2.95 3.94
CA LEU A 185 4.91 -3.61 2.68
C LEU A 185 5.78 -4.86 2.87
N ALA A 186 6.84 -4.79 3.67
CA ALA A 186 7.68 -5.94 4.00
C ALA A 186 6.90 -7.04 4.72
N PHE A 187 6.06 -6.68 5.69
CA PHE A 187 5.17 -7.63 6.37
C PHE A 187 4.23 -8.32 5.37
N PHE A 188 3.61 -7.55 4.47
CA PHE A 188 2.71 -8.10 3.45
C PHE A 188 3.45 -9.03 2.48
N VAL A 189 4.64 -8.64 2.01
CA VAL A 189 5.47 -9.46 1.11
C VAL A 189 5.88 -10.77 1.78
N ILE A 190 6.33 -10.73 3.04
CA ILE A 190 6.76 -11.93 3.78
C ILE A 190 5.56 -12.85 4.02
N SER A 191 4.43 -12.29 4.48
CA SER A 191 3.21 -13.05 4.75
C SER A 191 2.68 -13.72 3.48
N LEU A 192 2.60 -12.96 2.38
CA LEU A 192 2.18 -13.46 1.09
C LEU A 192 3.13 -14.54 0.56
N SER A 193 4.45 -14.33 0.65
CA SER A 193 5.44 -15.33 0.20
C SER A 193 5.34 -16.64 0.99
N CYS A 194 5.14 -16.56 2.31
CA CYS A 194 4.92 -17.73 3.16
C CYS A 194 3.66 -18.49 2.75
N LEU A 195 2.56 -17.77 2.52
CA LEU A 195 1.29 -18.37 2.13
C LEU A 195 1.39 -19.06 0.76
N LEU A 196 1.99 -18.40 -0.23
CA LEU A 196 2.21 -18.98 -1.56
C LEU A 196 3.11 -20.21 -1.51
N PHE A 197 4.12 -20.21 -0.64
CA PHE A 197 4.97 -21.37 -0.41
C PHE A 197 4.17 -22.55 0.14
N VAL A 198 3.33 -22.33 1.16
CA VAL A 198 2.46 -23.37 1.72
C VAL A 198 1.49 -23.90 0.66
N ALA A 199 0.89 -23.03 -0.15
CA ALA A 199 -0.02 -23.42 -1.24
C ALA A 199 0.68 -24.29 -2.30
N ASN A 200 1.92 -23.93 -2.68
CA ASN A 200 2.73 -24.71 -3.61
C ASN A 200 3.13 -26.08 -3.05
N GLN A 201 3.54 -26.14 -1.79
CA GLN A 201 3.90 -27.41 -1.12
C GLN A 201 2.70 -28.36 -1.07
N ILE A 202 1.54 -27.88 -0.63
CA ILE A 202 0.30 -28.68 -0.59
C ILE A 202 -0.07 -29.18 -1.99
N SER A 203 0.03 -28.31 -3.00
CA SER A 203 -0.25 -28.69 -4.39
C SER A 203 0.67 -29.79 -4.91
N ALA A 204 1.95 -29.78 -4.51
CA ALA A 204 2.91 -30.81 -4.86
C ALA A 204 2.64 -32.13 -4.12
N ASP A 205 2.32 -32.06 -2.82
CA ASP A 205 1.94 -33.23 -2.02
C ASP A 205 0.68 -33.91 -2.56
N VAL A 206 -0.34 -33.13 -2.92
CA VAL A 206 -1.57 -33.64 -3.56
C VAL A 206 -1.25 -34.39 -4.85
N SER A 207 -0.40 -33.86 -5.73
CA SER A 207 0.01 -34.56 -6.96
C SER A 207 0.62 -35.92 -6.63
N LYS A 208 1.57 -35.94 -5.69
CA LYS A 208 2.30 -37.15 -5.31
C LYS A 208 1.38 -38.22 -4.72
N VAL A 209 0.43 -37.83 -3.87
CA VAL A 209 -0.55 -38.75 -3.28
C VAL A 209 -1.54 -39.26 -4.33
N VAL A 210 -1.97 -38.41 -5.26
CA VAL A 210 -2.83 -38.82 -6.39
C VAL A 210 -2.11 -39.85 -7.26
N ASP A 211 -0.86 -39.60 -7.67
CA ASP A 211 -0.08 -40.53 -8.50
C ASP A 211 0.12 -41.89 -7.82
N ALA A 212 0.43 -41.89 -6.51
CA ALA A 212 0.56 -43.11 -5.73
C ALA A 212 -0.78 -43.87 -5.65
N ASN A 213 -1.88 -43.19 -5.37
CA ASN A 213 -3.19 -43.81 -5.25
C ASN A 213 -3.77 -44.29 -6.58
N ASP A 214 -3.45 -43.64 -7.69
CA ASP A 214 -3.85 -44.09 -9.02
C ASP A 214 -3.29 -45.47 -9.34
N SER A 215 -2.00 -45.67 -9.05
CA SER A 215 -1.34 -46.97 -9.21
C SER A 215 -1.96 -48.03 -8.28
N ALA A 216 -2.21 -47.66 -7.02
CA ALA A 216 -2.82 -48.54 -6.02
C ALA A 216 -4.25 -48.93 -6.41
N ALA A 217 -5.07 -47.99 -6.89
CA ALA A 217 -6.44 -48.24 -7.31
C ALA A 217 -6.52 -49.25 -8.46
N LEU A 218 -5.62 -49.17 -9.45
CA LEU A 218 -5.55 -50.13 -10.56
C LEU A 218 -5.17 -51.54 -10.09
N THR A 219 -4.12 -51.64 -9.26
CA THR A 219 -3.71 -52.95 -8.70
C THR A 219 -4.82 -53.57 -7.85
N MET A 220 -5.48 -52.74 -7.03
CA MET A 220 -6.60 -53.14 -6.20
C MET A 220 -7.78 -53.64 -7.04
N HIS A 221 -8.15 -52.92 -8.08
CA HIS A 221 -9.24 -53.29 -8.97
C HIS A 221 -9.01 -54.69 -9.57
N ASN A 222 -7.80 -54.94 -10.09
CA ASN A 222 -7.43 -56.23 -10.67
C ASN A 222 -7.46 -57.36 -9.64
N MET A 223 -6.93 -57.13 -8.44
CA MET A 223 -6.95 -58.11 -7.35
C MET A 223 -8.37 -58.43 -6.86
N LEU A 224 -9.23 -57.42 -6.72
CA LEU A 224 -10.63 -57.60 -6.32
C LEU A 224 -11.43 -58.36 -7.38
N GLN A 225 -11.21 -58.09 -8.67
CA GLN A 225 -11.83 -58.84 -9.75
C GLN A 225 -11.40 -60.33 -9.73
N ALA A 226 -10.10 -60.60 -9.59
CA ALA A 226 -9.59 -61.96 -9.49
C ALA A 226 -10.15 -62.69 -8.26
N TYR A 227 -10.18 -62.01 -7.10
CA TYR A 227 -10.73 -62.59 -5.87
C TYR A 227 -12.23 -62.86 -5.95
N ARG A 228 -13.00 -62.02 -6.66
CA ARG A 228 -14.43 -62.24 -6.90
C ARG A 228 -14.70 -63.59 -7.59
N LEU A 229 -13.88 -63.97 -8.57
CA LEU A 229 -13.99 -65.26 -9.25
C LEU A 229 -13.72 -66.42 -8.29
N ASN A 230 -12.69 -66.31 -7.45
CA ASN A 230 -12.36 -67.32 -6.44
C ASN A 230 -13.48 -67.51 -5.40
N VAL A 231 -14.17 -66.43 -5.03
CA VAL A 231 -15.33 -66.48 -4.13
C VAL A 231 -16.50 -67.22 -4.75
N ILE A 232 -16.76 -67.02 -6.05
CA ILE A 232 -17.81 -67.73 -6.79
C ILE A 232 -17.49 -69.23 -6.82
N GLU A 233 -16.25 -69.62 -7.16
CA GLU A 233 -15.83 -71.02 -7.20
C GLU A 233 -15.88 -71.70 -5.82
N ALA A 234 -15.44 -71.02 -4.76
CA ALA A 234 -15.50 -71.57 -3.41
C ALA A 234 -16.93 -71.77 -2.91
N LYS A 235 -17.87 -70.93 -3.35
CA LYS A 235 -19.29 -71.07 -3.01
C LYS A 235 -19.91 -72.34 -3.62
N GLU A 236 -19.46 -72.74 -4.80
CA GLU A 236 -19.88 -74.00 -5.43
C GLU A 236 -19.37 -75.23 -4.65
N LYS A 237 -18.21 -75.10 -3.97
CA LYS A 237 -17.58 -76.18 -3.20
C LYS A 237 -18.10 -76.31 -1.76
N GLY A 238 -18.93 -75.38 -1.28
CA GLY A 238 -19.55 -75.41 0.05
C GLY A 238 -18.91 -74.48 1.09
N PRO A 239 -19.50 -74.40 2.30
CA PRO A 239 -19.17 -73.38 3.31
C PRO A 239 -17.73 -73.45 3.85
N ASP A 240 -17.13 -74.65 3.91
CA ASP A 240 -15.76 -74.83 4.40
C ASP A 240 -14.71 -74.24 3.44
N ALA A 241 -14.95 -74.33 2.13
CA ALA A 241 -14.09 -73.72 1.11
C ALA A 241 -14.11 -72.19 1.19
N VAL A 242 -15.27 -71.60 1.53
CA VAL A 242 -15.40 -70.15 1.75
C VAL A 242 -14.61 -69.72 2.99
N GLY A 243 -14.62 -70.52 4.06
CA GLY A 243 -13.83 -70.29 5.27
C GLY A 243 -12.32 -70.31 5.03
N GLN A 244 -11.84 -71.24 4.19
CA GLN A 244 -10.42 -71.31 3.81
C GLN A 244 -9.97 -70.10 2.97
N LEU A 245 -10.86 -69.56 2.13
CA LEU A 245 -10.54 -68.38 1.31
C LEU A 245 -10.28 -67.13 2.16
N GLN A 246 -10.92 -67.00 3.33
CA GLN A 246 -10.83 -65.80 4.18
C GLN A 246 -9.44 -65.56 4.74
N ASN A 247 -8.72 -66.65 5.00
CA ASN A 247 -7.37 -66.66 5.57
C ASN A 247 -6.31 -66.99 4.51
N SER A 248 -6.68 -66.95 3.23
CA SER A 248 -5.76 -67.18 2.12
C SER A 248 -4.81 -65.99 1.91
N GLN A 249 -3.62 -66.26 1.36
CA GLN A 249 -2.63 -65.22 1.06
C GLN A 249 -3.18 -64.06 0.19
N PRO A 250 -4.01 -64.30 -0.86
CA PRO A 250 -4.64 -63.22 -1.62
C PRO A 250 -5.58 -62.35 -0.78
N ALA A 251 -6.34 -62.94 0.15
CA ALA A 251 -7.24 -62.19 1.01
C ALA A 251 -6.47 -61.26 1.97
N LEU A 252 -5.33 -61.70 2.50
CA LEU A 252 -4.46 -60.88 3.35
C LEU A 252 -3.84 -59.71 2.57
N GLN A 253 -3.36 -59.95 1.35
CA GLN A 253 -2.82 -58.89 0.48
C GLN A 253 -3.87 -57.84 0.13
N ILE A 254 -5.11 -58.26 -0.18
CA ILE A 254 -6.22 -57.33 -0.44
C ILE A 254 -6.51 -56.47 0.80
N LYS A 255 -6.49 -57.07 2.00
CA LYS A 255 -6.71 -56.33 3.25
C LYS A 255 -5.64 -55.28 3.50
N GLU A 256 -4.37 -55.64 3.36
CA GLU A 256 -3.24 -54.72 3.53
C GLU A 256 -3.31 -53.56 2.53
N LEU A 257 -3.55 -53.89 1.25
CA LEU A 257 -3.68 -52.89 0.19
C LEU A 257 -4.89 -51.97 0.42
N LEU A 258 -6.04 -52.51 0.85
CA LEU A 258 -7.22 -51.73 1.20
C LEU A 258 -6.93 -50.78 2.36
N GLN A 259 -6.19 -51.23 3.37
CA GLN A 259 -5.79 -50.42 4.52
C GLN A 259 -4.88 -49.26 4.12
N GLN A 260 -3.86 -49.54 3.32
CA GLN A 260 -2.97 -48.50 2.80
C GLN A 260 -3.75 -47.50 1.92
N PHE A 261 -4.62 -48.00 1.05
CA PHE A 261 -5.45 -47.18 0.16
C PHE A 261 -6.41 -46.27 0.94
N ALA A 262 -7.09 -46.80 1.96
CA ALA A 262 -7.98 -46.03 2.81
C ALA A 262 -7.24 -44.93 3.60
N THR A 263 -6.06 -45.24 4.14
CA THR A 263 -5.21 -44.25 4.82
C THR A 263 -4.81 -43.12 3.88
N ASN A 264 -4.36 -43.44 2.67
CA ASN A 264 -3.98 -42.42 1.69
C ASN A 264 -5.18 -41.58 1.24
N ASN A 265 -6.35 -42.19 1.03
CA ASN A 265 -7.57 -41.47 0.66
C ASN A 265 -8.02 -40.49 1.75
N ARG A 266 -7.88 -40.89 3.02
CA ARG A 266 -8.16 -40.01 4.16
C ARG A 266 -7.20 -38.82 4.18
N GLN A 267 -5.91 -39.06 3.96
CA GLN A 267 -4.92 -37.98 3.88
C GLN A 267 -5.24 -37.03 2.73
N LEU A 268 -5.50 -37.56 1.53
CA LEU A 268 -5.86 -36.77 0.35
C LEU A 268 -7.09 -35.91 0.61
N TYR A 269 -8.14 -36.48 1.23
CA TYR A 269 -9.34 -35.72 1.58
C TYR A 269 -9.07 -34.61 2.61
N ALA A 270 -8.20 -34.85 3.59
CA ALA A 270 -7.78 -33.81 4.53
C ALA A 270 -7.00 -32.68 3.83
N ASP A 271 -6.18 -33.02 2.83
CA ASP A 271 -5.44 -32.05 2.02
C ASP A 271 -6.36 -31.20 1.15
N VAL A 272 -7.38 -31.81 0.54
CA VAL A 272 -8.46 -31.08 -0.17
C VAL A 272 -9.14 -30.07 0.75
N LYS A 273 -9.47 -30.47 1.98
CA LYS A 273 -10.10 -29.55 2.95
C LYS A 273 -9.20 -28.40 3.38
N ARG A 274 -7.89 -28.65 3.56
CA ARG A 274 -6.92 -27.58 3.82
C ARG A 274 -6.81 -26.61 2.64
N THR A 275 -6.81 -27.15 1.43
CA THR A 275 -6.73 -26.43 0.17
C THR A 275 -7.95 -25.52 -0.04
N GLU A 276 -9.16 -26.02 0.28
CA GLU A 276 -10.41 -25.26 0.31
C GLU A 276 -10.36 -24.12 1.34
N ALA A 277 -9.82 -24.36 2.53
CA ALA A 277 -9.68 -23.33 3.57
C ALA A 277 -8.70 -22.21 3.16
N ILE A 278 -7.56 -22.57 2.55
CA ILE A 278 -6.59 -21.59 2.02
C ILE A 278 -7.23 -20.73 0.92
N ARG A 279 -8.02 -21.34 0.04
CA ARG A 279 -8.75 -20.62 -1.03
C ARG A 279 -9.70 -19.57 -0.46
N LYS A 280 -10.50 -19.96 0.54
CA LYS A 280 -11.42 -19.04 1.24
C LYS A 280 -10.67 -17.91 1.92
N PHE A 281 -9.56 -18.21 2.57
CA PHE A 281 -8.70 -17.19 3.19
C PHE A 281 -8.13 -16.21 2.16
N LEU A 282 -7.74 -16.71 0.98
CA LEU A 282 -7.23 -15.91 -0.13
C LEU A 282 -8.31 -15.21 -0.97
N LEU A 283 -9.60 -15.32 -0.58
CA LEU A 283 -10.74 -14.74 -1.30
C LEU A 283 -10.83 -15.16 -2.78
N VAL A 284 -10.34 -16.36 -3.13
CA VAL A 284 -10.33 -16.88 -4.53
C VAL A 284 -11.67 -17.52 -4.90
N GLY A 285 -12.77 -16.86 -4.55
CA GLY A 285 -14.13 -17.33 -4.76
C GLY A 285 -14.64 -18.27 -3.67
N ASP A 286 -15.94 -18.12 -3.36
CA ASP A 286 -16.70 -19.00 -2.46
C ASP A 286 -17.32 -20.20 -3.20
N GLU A 287 -17.12 -20.28 -4.52
CA GLU A 287 -17.64 -21.39 -5.32
C GLU A 287 -16.99 -22.69 -4.87
N GLU A 288 -17.82 -23.55 -4.28
CA GLU A 288 -17.44 -24.91 -3.95
C GLU A 288 -17.01 -25.64 -5.23
N SER A 289 -16.04 -26.54 -5.12
CA SER A 289 -15.58 -27.37 -6.24
C SER A 289 -16.79 -27.96 -6.98
N PRO A 290 -16.85 -27.91 -8.32
CA PRO A 290 -17.97 -28.45 -9.09
C PRO A 290 -18.12 -29.97 -8.92
N TYR A 291 -17.06 -30.62 -8.44
CA TYR A 291 -17.04 -32.04 -8.10
C TYR A 291 -17.50 -32.31 -6.67
N LYS A 292 -17.68 -31.28 -5.84
CA LYS A 292 -18.23 -31.42 -4.50
C LYS A 292 -19.70 -31.82 -4.64
N PRO A 293 -20.11 -32.93 -4.01
CA PRO A 293 -21.45 -33.42 -4.16
C PRO A 293 -22.46 -32.49 -3.49
N VAL A 294 -23.57 -32.23 -4.18
CA VAL A 294 -24.67 -31.42 -3.67
C VAL A 294 -25.37 -32.19 -2.56
N CYS A 295 -25.29 -31.64 -1.34
CA CYS A 295 -25.97 -32.20 -0.19
C CYS A 295 -27.36 -31.57 -0.06
N PRO A 296 -28.46 -32.34 -0.24
CA PRO A 296 -29.78 -31.82 0.08
C PRO A 296 -29.83 -31.47 1.57
N ALA A 297 -30.48 -30.36 1.92
CA ALA A 297 -30.69 -29.96 3.31
C ALA A 297 -31.54 -31.03 4.03
N TYR A 298 -30.89 -31.98 4.71
CA TYR A 298 -31.59 -33.09 5.36
C TYR A 298 -32.04 -32.69 6.78
N SER A 299 -33.31 -32.94 7.09
CA SER A 299 -33.86 -32.80 8.44
C SER A 299 -33.26 -33.84 9.39
N GLN A 300 -32.89 -33.43 10.60
CA GLN A 300 -32.26 -34.23 11.67
C GLN A 300 -33.12 -35.38 12.24
N THR A 301 -33.81 -36.18 11.43
CA THR A 301 -34.51 -37.38 11.90
C THR A 301 -33.61 -38.59 11.70
N GLY A 302 -32.93 -38.98 12.79
CA GLY A 302 -31.95 -40.07 12.85
C GLY A 302 -32.52 -41.45 12.55
N LYS A 303 -32.78 -41.74 11.27
CA LYS A 303 -32.93 -43.11 10.78
C LYS A 303 -31.67 -43.51 10.01
N GLN A 304 -31.03 -44.54 10.53
CA GLN A 304 -29.85 -45.20 9.98
C GLN A 304 -30.18 -45.69 8.55
N ALA A 305 -29.55 -45.08 7.54
CA ALA A 305 -29.62 -45.60 6.18
C ALA A 305 -28.71 -46.84 6.09
N ASP A 306 -29.34 -48.02 6.04
CA ASP A 306 -28.66 -49.32 6.02
C ASP A 306 -28.15 -49.73 4.62
N ALA A 307 -28.36 -48.91 3.59
CA ALA A 307 -27.95 -49.19 2.22
C ALA A 307 -27.16 -48.02 1.61
N TRP A 308 -25.83 -48.18 1.58
CA TRP A 308 -24.90 -47.32 0.84
C TRP A 308 -24.83 -47.78 -0.62
N ASN A 309 -25.45 -47.03 -1.55
CA ASN A 309 -25.18 -47.16 -2.97
C ASN A 309 -24.40 -45.91 -3.42
N VAL A 310 -23.08 -46.05 -3.53
CA VAL A 310 -22.21 -45.02 -4.11
C VAL A 310 -22.35 -45.11 -5.62
N ASN A 311 -23.33 -44.43 -6.22
CA ASN A 311 -23.51 -44.26 -7.68
C ASN A 311 -23.26 -45.50 -8.57
N LEU A 312 -23.39 -46.73 -8.04
CA LEU A 312 -23.51 -47.95 -8.82
C LEU A 312 -25.00 -48.23 -8.93
N GLU A 313 -25.55 -47.81 -10.07
CA GLU A 313 -26.86 -48.23 -10.51
C GLU A 313 -26.92 -49.77 -10.49
N LYS A 314 -27.92 -50.32 -9.78
CA LYS A 314 -28.32 -51.73 -9.59
C LYS A 314 -27.53 -52.58 -8.58
N VAL A 315 -28.27 -52.97 -7.53
CA VAL A 315 -28.57 -54.39 -7.29
C VAL A 315 -30.06 -54.55 -7.02
N SER A 316 -30.82 -54.91 -8.07
CA SER A 316 -32.14 -55.49 -7.96
C SER A 316 -32.03 -56.87 -7.29
N GLY A 317 -32.33 -56.95 -6.00
CA GLY A 317 -32.57 -58.21 -5.28
C GLY A 317 -34.06 -58.43 -5.04
N PRO A 318 -34.55 -59.68 -4.91
CA PRO A 318 -35.98 -60.01 -5.01
C PRO A 318 -36.87 -59.61 -3.83
N ARG A 319 -36.48 -58.63 -3.01
CA ARG A 319 -37.17 -58.30 -1.74
C ARG A 319 -37.15 -56.82 -1.36
N ALA A 320 -37.11 -55.91 -2.33
CA ALA A 320 -37.33 -54.49 -2.08
C ALA A 320 -38.83 -54.16 -2.22
N SER A 321 -39.42 -53.60 -1.17
CA SER A 321 -40.80 -53.10 -1.16
C SER A 321 -40.94 -51.93 -2.16
N PRO A 322 -42.01 -51.87 -2.97
CA PRO A 322 -42.12 -50.90 -4.08
C PRO A 322 -42.25 -49.43 -3.66
N ASP A 323 -42.46 -49.13 -2.37
CA ASP A 323 -42.68 -47.77 -1.85
C ASP A 323 -41.51 -47.16 -1.07
N ALA A 324 -40.36 -47.84 -0.97
CA ALA A 324 -39.19 -47.25 -0.34
C ALA A 324 -38.45 -46.35 -1.34
N THR A 325 -38.65 -45.02 -1.24
CA THR A 325 -37.77 -44.04 -1.88
C THR A 325 -36.36 -44.19 -1.31
N MET A 326 -35.54 -44.99 -1.99
CA MET A 326 -34.11 -45.13 -1.72
C MET A 326 -33.44 -43.77 -1.94
N GLN A 327 -33.27 -42.99 -0.87
CA GLN A 327 -32.46 -41.78 -0.90
C GLN A 327 -30.99 -42.19 -0.99
N THR A 328 -30.38 -41.97 -2.15
CA THR A 328 -28.93 -42.10 -2.33
C THR A 328 -28.25 -40.93 -1.60
N THR A 329 -27.93 -41.11 -0.32
CA THR A 329 -27.14 -40.13 0.43
C THR A 329 -25.71 -40.13 -0.10
N ASN A 330 -25.25 -38.99 -0.61
CA ASN A 330 -23.88 -38.85 -1.08
C ASN A 330 -22.88 -39.00 0.09
N TRP A 331 -21.75 -39.66 -0.14
CA TRP A 331 -20.76 -40.03 0.87
C TRP A 331 -20.21 -38.84 1.68
N ASN A 332 -20.21 -37.64 1.10
CA ASN A 332 -19.61 -36.46 1.71
C ASN A 332 -20.54 -35.67 2.66
N CYS A 333 -21.84 -35.94 2.62
CA CYS A 333 -22.85 -35.04 3.21
C CYS A 333 -23.00 -35.15 4.72
N ASP A 334 -22.91 -36.36 5.24
CA ASP A 334 -23.10 -36.64 6.66
C ASP A 334 -21.77 -37.12 7.30
N PRO A 335 -21.47 -36.75 8.57
CA PRO A 335 -20.23 -37.14 9.22
C PRO A 335 -20.02 -38.66 9.31
N ASP A 336 -21.06 -39.44 9.59
CA ASP A 336 -20.96 -40.90 9.70
C ASP A 336 -20.77 -41.55 8.33
N SER A 337 -21.40 -40.97 7.33
CA SER A 337 -21.26 -41.28 5.91
C SER A 337 -19.83 -41.09 5.42
N ARG A 338 -19.24 -39.91 5.71
CA ARG A 338 -17.84 -39.62 5.40
C ARG A 338 -16.89 -40.56 6.10
N ARG A 339 -17.14 -40.84 7.37
CA ARG A 339 -16.32 -41.75 8.15
C ARG A 339 -16.34 -43.16 7.55
N ARG A 340 -17.52 -43.70 7.24
CA ARG A 340 -17.67 -45.00 6.58
C ARG A 340 -17.10 -45.04 5.16
N ALA A 341 -17.07 -43.91 4.45
CA ALA A 341 -16.46 -43.81 3.13
C ALA A 341 -14.92 -43.77 3.18
N LEU A 342 -14.34 -43.15 4.21
CA LEU A 342 -12.89 -42.99 4.36
C LEU A 342 -12.22 -44.07 5.23
N GLU A 343 -12.97 -44.75 6.10
CA GLU A 343 -12.46 -45.78 7.02
C GLU A 343 -12.92 -47.18 6.58
N ILE A 344 -12.13 -48.21 6.91
CA ILE A 344 -12.50 -49.60 6.63
C ILE A 344 -13.37 -50.11 7.76
N ASP A 345 -14.51 -50.71 7.43
CA ASP A 345 -15.34 -51.40 8.42
C ASP A 345 -14.60 -52.62 9.01
N LEU A 346 -14.59 -52.70 10.33
CA LEU A 346 -13.81 -53.67 11.11
C LEU A 346 -14.20 -55.17 11.03
N PRO A 347 -15.24 -55.68 10.32
CA PRO A 347 -15.38 -57.12 10.16
C PRO A 347 -14.34 -57.72 9.20
N LEU A 348 -13.67 -56.93 8.34
CA LEU A 348 -12.67 -57.44 7.39
C LEU A 348 -11.39 -57.97 8.06
N LEU A 349 -11.13 -57.56 9.31
CA LEU A 349 -9.91 -57.87 10.07
C LEU A 349 -10.14 -58.89 11.20
N ALA A 350 -11.36 -59.37 11.38
CA ALA A 350 -11.67 -60.35 12.42
C ALA A 350 -11.06 -61.71 12.04
N THR A 351 -9.90 -62.03 12.61
CA THR A 351 -9.23 -63.33 12.49
C THR A 351 -9.47 -64.23 13.70
N GLY A 352 -10.53 -63.98 14.48
CA GLY A 352 -10.89 -64.76 15.66
C GLY A 352 -12.02 -65.77 15.38
N PRO A 353 -12.10 -66.89 16.12
CA PRO A 353 -13.25 -67.78 16.04
C PRO A 353 -14.53 -67.00 16.38
N MET A 354 -15.52 -67.11 15.50
CA MET A 354 -16.84 -66.49 15.67
C MET A 354 -17.48 -67.00 16.97
N ASP A 355 -17.59 -66.14 17.99
CA ASP A 355 -18.51 -66.39 19.09
C ASP A 355 -19.95 -66.33 18.55
N GLN A 356 -20.67 -67.44 18.70
CA GLN A 356 -22.01 -67.70 18.15
C GLN A 356 -23.12 -66.77 18.69
N ALA A 357 -22.78 -65.76 19.50
CA ALA A 357 -23.76 -64.90 20.17
C ALA A 357 -24.01 -63.53 19.49
N SER A 358 -23.41 -63.23 18.33
CA SER A 358 -23.74 -62.04 17.53
C SER A 358 -24.51 -62.40 16.24
N THR A 359 -25.77 -62.78 16.40
CA THR A 359 -26.72 -62.91 15.29
C THR A 359 -26.97 -61.53 14.65
N SER A 360 -26.21 -61.16 13.61
CA SER A 360 -26.75 -60.48 12.38
C SER A 360 -25.71 -59.92 11.39
N LYS A 361 -24.39 -60.01 11.60
CA LYS A 361 -23.43 -59.60 10.56
C LYS A 361 -22.37 -60.66 10.29
N SER A 362 -22.80 -61.79 9.71
CA SER A 362 -21.86 -62.75 9.13
C SER A 362 -21.04 -62.05 8.05
N TRP A 363 -19.71 -62.06 8.19
CA TRP A 363 -18.81 -61.56 7.17
C TRP A 363 -19.06 -62.36 5.87
N ARG A 364 -19.41 -61.64 4.80
CA ARG A 364 -19.58 -62.22 3.46
C ARG A 364 -18.38 -61.80 2.62
N PRO A 365 -17.62 -62.73 2.01
CA PRO A 365 -16.48 -62.37 1.17
C PRO A 365 -16.89 -61.47 -0.01
N GLU A 366 -18.13 -61.57 -0.47
CA GLU A 366 -18.71 -60.65 -1.47
C GLU A 366 -18.79 -59.20 -0.96
N ALA A 367 -19.04 -58.99 0.34
CA ALA A 367 -19.11 -57.66 0.94
C ALA A 367 -17.73 -56.98 1.02
N ALA A 368 -16.65 -57.75 1.17
CA ALA A 368 -15.28 -57.21 1.13
C ALA A 368 -14.89 -56.74 -0.29
N VAL A 369 -15.30 -57.50 -1.30
CA VAL A 369 -15.12 -57.13 -2.71
C VAL A 369 -15.90 -55.86 -3.04
N GLU A 370 -17.17 -55.81 -2.64
CA GLU A 370 -18.04 -54.66 -2.84
C GLU A 370 -17.50 -53.42 -2.13
N GLN A 371 -17.05 -53.56 -0.87
CA GLN A 371 -16.43 -52.47 -0.13
C GLN A 371 -15.19 -51.93 -0.85
N GLY A 372 -14.35 -52.81 -1.42
CA GLY A 372 -13.18 -52.39 -2.21
C GLY A 372 -13.56 -51.55 -3.42
N PHE A 373 -14.56 -51.96 -4.22
CA PHE A 373 -15.05 -51.17 -5.34
C PHE A 373 -15.67 -49.84 -4.89
N GLN A 374 -16.40 -49.83 -3.78
CA GLN A 374 -16.93 -48.59 -3.20
C GLN A 374 -15.82 -47.61 -2.78
N LYS A 375 -14.72 -48.10 -2.19
CA LYS A 375 -13.56 -47.24 -1.87
C LYS A 375 -12.90 -46.66 -3.11
N ILE A 376 -12.79 -47.44 -4.18
CA ILE A 376 -12.26 -46.96 -5.46
C ILE A 376 -13.18 -45.88 -6.05
N ALA A 377 -14.51 -46.06 -5.97
CA ALA A 377 -15.47 -45.06 -6.43
C ALA A 377 -15.36 -43.74 -5.63
N VAL A 378 -15.32 -43.81 -4.30
CA VAL A 378 -15.10 -42.64 -3.43
C VAL A 378 -13.76 -41.96 -3.74
N TYR A 379 -12.72 -42.72 -4.02
CA TYR A 379 -11.43 -42.17 -4.42
C TYR A 379 -11.51 -41.36 -5.72
N GLN A 380 -12.25 -41.82 -6.74
CA GLN A 380 -12.39 -41.07 -7.99
C GLN A 380 -13.04 -39.70 -7.76
N ASP A 381 -14.05 -39.62 -6.89
CA ASP A 381 -14.65 -38.34 -6.49
C ASP A 381 -13.62 -37.44 -5.77
N ILE A 382 -12.88 -37.98 -4.80
CA ILE A 382 -11.85 -37.22 -4.06
C ILE A 382 -10.73 -36.74 -4.99
N ARG A 383 -10.30 -37.59 -5.94
CA ARG A 383 -9.28 -37.27 -6.94
C ARG A 383 -9.73 -36.11 -7.83
N ALA A 384 -10.98 -36.14 -8.31
CA ALA A 384 -11.52 -35.07 -9.13
C ALA A 384 -11.55 -33.74 -8.36
N MET A 385 -12.02 -33.76 -7.10
CA MET A 385 -11.97 -32.58 -6.22
C MET A 385 -10.54 -32.08 -6.00
N ALA A 386 -9.60 -32.97 -5.67
CA ALA A 386 -8.21 -32.63 -5.38
C ALA A 386 -7.46 -32.04 -6.58
N THR A 387 -7.67 -32.61 -7.77
CA THR A 387 -7.02 -32.15 -9.00
C THR A 387 -7.55 -30.78 -9.41
N ASN A 388 -8.87 -30.61 -9.38
CA ASN A 388 -9.48 -29.30 -9.64
C ASN A 388 -8.99 -28.23 -8.67
N ASP A 389 -8.93 -28.56 -7.38
CA ASP A 389 -8.52 -27.61 -6.35
C ASP A 389 -7.05 -27.24 -6.45
N ARG A 390 -6.19 -28.20 -6.81
CA ARG A 390 -4.79 -27.97 -7.13
C ARG A 390 -4.64 -27.04 -8.34
N ASP A 391 -5.35 -27.29 -9.43
CA ASP A 391 -5.19 -26.53 -10.68
C ASP A 391 -5.63 -25.06 -10.49
N VAL A 392 -6.76 -24.84 -9.81
CA VAL A 392 -7.21 -23.50 -9.43
C VAL A 392 -6.17 -22.79 -8.55
N ASN A 393 -5.61 -23.48 -7.57
CA ASN A 393 -4.61 -22.90 -6.69
C ASN A 393 -3.30 -22.59 -7.42
N LEU A 394 -2.82 -23.48 -8.29
CA LEU A 394 -1.60 -23.24 -9.08
C LEU A 394 -1.78 -22.08 -10.05
N ALA A 395 -2.95 -21.96 -10.70
CA ALA A 395 -3.27 -20.83 -11.55
C ALA A 395 -3.25 -19.51 -10.75
N PHE A 396 -3.83 -19.50 -9.56
CA PHE A 396 -3.85 -18.33 -8.69
C PHE A 396 -2.47 -17.96 -8.13
N VAL A 397 -1.71 -18.93 -7.62
CA VAL A 397 -0.34 -18.72 -7.17
C VAL A 397 0.54 -18.23 -8.32
N GLY A 398 0.37 -18.78 -9.52
CA GLY A 398 1.01 -18.30 -10.75
C GLY A 398 0.65 -16.84 -11.05
N ALA A 399 -0.62 -16.46 -10.95
CA ALA A 399 -1.06 -15.08 -11.15
C ALA A 399 -0.48 -14.11 -10.10
N ILE A 400 -0.48 -14.47 -8.82
CA ILE A 400 0.10 -13.61 -7.77
C ILE A 400 1.62 -13.47 -7.95
N THR A 401 2.31 -14.57 -8.22
CA THR A 401 3.78 -14.56 -8.36
C THR A 401 4.24 -13.80 -9.60
N SER A 402 3.46 -13.81 -10.69
CA SER A 402 3.76 -13.09 -11.93
C SER A 402 3.31 -11.62 -11.90
N PHE A 403 2.16 -11.29 -11.32
CA PHE A 403 1.63 -9.92 -11.38
C PHE A 403 1.86 -9.12 -10.10
N LEU A 404 1.54 -9.68 -8.93
CA LEU A 404 1.46 -8.91 -7.69
C LEU A 404 2.83 -8.82 -7.00
N LEU A 405 3.55 -9.93 -6.90
CA LEU A 405 4.84 -9.96 -6.21
C LEU A 405 5.86 -8.98 -6.81
N PRO A 406 6.09 -8.95 -8.15
CA PRO A 406 7.04 -8.03 -8.76
C PRO A 406 6.72 -6.55 -8.47
N VAL A 407 5.43 -6.19 -8.43
CA VAL A 407 4.97 -4.84 -8.09
C VAL A 407 5.30 -4.48 -6.64
N LEU A 408 5.04 -5.40 -5.70
CA LEU A 408 5.34 -5.18 -4.28
C LEU A 408 6.86 -5.06 -4.05
N TYR A 409 7.66 -5.89 -4.72
CA TYR A 409 9.12 -5.83 -4.61
C TYR A 409 9.68 -4.54 -5.23
N ALA A 410 9.16 -4.10 -6.38
CA ALA A 410 9.57 -2.84 -6.99
C ALA A 410 9.19 -1.63 -6.12
N TRP A 411 7.99 -1.64 -5.52
CA TRP A 411 7.59 -0.61 -4.56
C TRP A 411 8.50 -0.62 -3.32
N LEU A 412 8.85 -1.80 -2.79
CA LEU A 412 9.79 -1.90 -1.66
C LEU A 412 11.16 -1.32 -2.02
N GLY A 413 11.65 -1.58 -3.24
CA GLY A 413 12.85 -0.96 -3.80
C GLY A 413 12.75 0.57 -3.83
N ALA A 414 11.62 1.11 -4.30
CA ALA A 414 11.38 2.54 -4.32
C ALA A 414 11.38 3.16 -2.92
N CYS A 415 10.74 2.52 -1.94
CA CYS A 415 10.78 2.97 -0.55
C CYS A 415 12.21 2.99 0.00
N ALA A 416 13.02 1.97 -0.29
CA ALA A 416 14.43 1.94 0.12
C ALA A 416 15.27 3.06 -0.53
N SER A 417 15.01 3.37 -1.80
CA SER A 417 15.66 4.49 -2.51
C SER A 417 15.28 5.84 -1.89
N ILE A 418 13.99 6.06 -1.65
CA ILE A 418 13.47 7.30 -1.03
C ILE A 418 14.02 7.47 0.39
N LEU A 419 14.06 6.42 1.21
CA LEU A 419 14.62 6.50 2.57
C LEU A 419 16.12 6.83 2.55
N ARG A 420 16.88 6.25 1.60
CA ARG A 420 18.30 6.59 1.42
C ARG A 420 18.48 8.03 0.97
N GLN A 421 17.66 8.50 0.03
CA GLN A 421 17.70 9.88 -0.45
C GLN A 421 17.32 10.86 0.66
N LEU A 422 16.25 10.59 1.42
CA LEU A 422 15.85 11.38 2.59
C LEU A 422 16.95 11.44 3.65
N SER A 423 17.64 10.34 3.91
CA SER A 423 18.78 10.31 4.84
C SER A 423 19.93 11.21 4.35
N ALA A 424 20.29 11.10 3.06
CA ALA A 424 21.33 11.93 2.47
C ALA A 424 20.94 13.42 2.45
N GLU A 425 19.74 13.76 1.98
CA GLU A 425 19.24 15.14 1.91
C GLU A 425 19.04 15.77 3.30
N SER A 426 18.59 14.99 4.29
CA SER A 426 18.48 15.45 5.68
C SER A 426 19.85 15.71 6.29
N SER A 427 20.86 14.89 5.99
CA SER A 427 22.23 15.14 6.47
C SER A 427 22.86 16.38 5.82
N ALA A 428 22.50 16.65 4.56
CA ALA A 428 22.99 17.81 3.81
C ALA A 428 22.16 19.09 4.00
N SER A 429 21.06 19.04 4.76
CA SER A 429 20.09 20.14 4.92
C SER A 429 19.51 20.64 3.58
N LEU A 430 19.36 19.76 2.59
CA LEU A 430 18.88 20.07 1.24
C LEU A 430 17.41 19.71 1.00
N PHE A 431 16.70 19.26 2.04
CA PHE A 431 15.34 18.75 1.90
C PHE A 431 14.34 19.89 1.63
N HIS A 432 13.69 19.85 0.46
CA HIS A 432 12.63 20.80 0.10
C HIS A 432 11.25 20.13 0.22
N PRO A 433 10.36 20.57 1.13
CA PRO A 433 9.12 19.83 1.46
C PRO A 433 8.07 19.78 0.33
N GLU A 434 8.08 20.72 -0.61
CA GLU A 434 7.11 20.75 -1.72
C GLU A 434 7.59 19.96 -2.94
N HIS A 435 8.82 20.20 -3.42
CA HIS A 435 9.38 19.48 -4.57
C HIS A 435 9.58 17.99 -4.29
N SER A 436 10.00 17.63 -3.07
CA SER A 436 10.20 16.23 -2.68
C SER A 436 8.93 15.39 -2.71
N LYS A 437 7.77 15.95 -2.33
CA LYS A 437 6.48 15.22 -2.38
C LYS A 437 6.11 14.79 -3.80
N VAL A 438 6.27 15.70 -4.77
CA VAL A 438 5.95 15.40 -6.16
C VAL A 438 6.94 14.38 -6.72
N ALA A 439 8.24 14.56 -6.45
CA ALA A 439 9.29 13.66 -6.90
C ALA A 439 9.13 12.24 -6.34
N TYR A 440 8.86 12.09 -5.04
CA TYR A 440 8.68 10.76 -4.43
C TYR A 440 7.42 10.06 -4.94
N ARG A 441 6.32 10.79 -5.18
CA ARG A 441 5.11 10.21 -5.78
C ARG A 441 5.38 9.72 -7.21
N ALA A 442 6.09 10.52 -8.02
CA ALA A 442 6.48 10.14 -9.36
C ALA A 442 7.39 8.90 -9.36
N HIS A 443 8.36 8.83 -8.44
CA HIS A 443 9.26 7.68 -8.31
C HIS A 443 8.51 6.39 -7.91
N ILE A 444 7.53 6.47 -6.99
CA ILE A 444 6.71 5.30 -6.63
C ILE A 444 5.87 4.85 -7.83
N THR A 445 5.21 5.78 -8.54
CA THR A 445 4.42 5.43 -9.73
C THR A 445 5.29 4.79 -10.81
N SER A 446 6.47 5.34 -11.05
CA SER A 446 7.49 4.80 -11.96
C SER A 446 7.89 3.37 -11.58
N ALA A 447 8.21 3.13 -10.31
CA ALA A 447 8.57 1.80 -9.82
C ALA A 447 7.43 0.78 -9.94
N VAL A 448 6.17 1.19 -9.72
CA VAL A 448 5.01 0.31 -9.91
C VAL A 448 4.87 -0.11 -11.38
N ILE A 449 5.02 0.83 -12.32
CA ILE A 449 4.98 0.54 -13.76
C ILE A 449 6.09 -0.45 -14.15
N VAL A 450 7.29 -0.27 -13.62
CA VAL A 450 8.42 -1.18 -13.82
C VAL A 450 8.10 -2.57 -13.25
N GLY A 451 7.54 -2.65 -12.04
CA GLY A 451 7.12 -3.91 -11.43
C GLY A 451 6.07 -4.66 -12.26
N ILE A 452 5.06 -3.95 -12.79
CA ILE A 452 4.05 -4.53 -13.70
C ILE A 452 4.71 -5.06 -14.97
N SER A 453 5.62 -4.27 -15.56
CA SER A 453 6.32 -4.65 -16.79
C SER A 453 7.17 -5.90 -16.57
N ILE A 454 7.97 -5.95 -15.51
CA ILE A 454 8.79 -7.13 -15.17
C ILE A 454 7.91 -8.34 -14.90
N GLY A 455 6.77 -8.14 -14.22
CA GLY A 455 5.82 -9.21 -13.94
C GLY A 455 5.25 -9.85 -15.21
N LEU A 456 4.83 -9.02 -16.17
CA LEU A 456 4.34 -9.47 -17.48
C LEU A 456 5.41 -10.21 -18.31
N PHE A 457 6.68 -9.81 -18.18
CA PHE A 457 7.80 -10.40 -18.92
C PHE A 457 8.61 -11.44 -18.12
N THR A 458 8.02 -12.01 -17.07
CA THR A 458 8.72 -12.96 -16.16
C THR A 458 9.31 -14.16 -16.90
N GLU A 459 8.64 -14.71 -17.92
CA GLU A 459 9.12 -15.87 -18.68
C GLU A 459 10.37 -15.56 -19.53
N ILE A 460 10.51 -14.32 -20.02
CA ILE A 460 11.71 -13.87 -20.76
C ILE A 460 12.93 -13.83 -19.83
N LEU A 461 12.71 -13.55 -18.54
CA LEU A 461 13.76 -13.43 -17.53
C LEU A 461 14.19 -14.77 -16.94
N GLN A 462 13.35 -15.80 -16.97
CA GLN A 462 13.68 -17.15 -16.46
C GLN A 462 14.79 -17.86 -17.27
N GLY A 463 15.06 -17.41 -18.51
CA GLY A 463 16.21 -17.87 -19.29
C GLY A 463 17.59 -17.41 -18.75
N GLY A 464 17.61 -16.40 -17.86
CA GLY A 464 18.81 -15.93 -17.18
C GLY A 464 19.02 -16.64 -15.85
N LYS A 465 19.87 -17.67 -15.82
CA LYS A 465 20.13 -18.53 -14.64
C LYS A 465 20.70 -17.83 -13.40
N GLU A 466 21.03 -16.53 -13.49
CA GLU A 466 21.84 -15.86 -12.46
C GLU A 466 21.06 -14.91 -11.53
N PHE A 467 19.85 -14.46 -11.91
CA PHE A 467 19.09 -13.52 -11.08
C PHE A 467 17.60 -13.87 -11.01
N SER A 468 17.07 -13.94 -9.78
CA SER A 468 15.63 -14.10 -9.55
C SER A 468 14.87 -12.89 -10.12
N PRO A 469 13.78 -13.08 -10.90
CA PRO A 469 12.96 -12.00 -11.45
C PRO A 469 12.47 -11.01 -10.38
N LEU A 470 12.22 -11.48 -9.15
CA LEU A 470 11.83 -10.65 -8.01
C LEU A 470 12.96 -9.73 -7.53
N ALA A 471 14.20 -10.23 -7.56
CA ALA A 471 15.38 -9.43 -7.23
C ALA A 471 15.59 -8.34 -8.28
N ILE A 472 15.38 -8.66 -9.56
CA ILE A 472 15.41 -7.68 -10.65
C ILE A 472 14.33 -6.62 -10.45
N ALA A 473 13.10 -7.01 -10.09
CA ALA A 473 12.02 -6.08 -9.79
C ALA A 473 12.36 -5.12 -8.65
N PHE A 474 12.95 -5.63 -7.56
CA PHE A 474 13.43 -4.81 -6.45
C PHE A 474 14.49 -3.80 -6.89
N VAL A 475 15.52 -4.25 -7.61
CA VAL A 475 16.62 -3.39 -8.07
C VAL A 475 16.12 -2.34 -9.06
N ALA A 476 15.25 -2.75 -9.98
CA ALA A 476 14.66 -1.85 -10.97
C ALA A 476 13.74 -0.82 -10.32
N GLY A 477 12.99 -1.18 -9.27
CA GLY A 477 12.22 -0.23 -8.47
C GLY A 477 13.11 0.70 -7.64
N TYR A 478 14.23 0.21 -7.11
CA TYR A 478 15.21 1.01 -6.36
C TYR A 478 15.90 2.05 -7.24
N ALA A 479 16.30 1.66 -8.46
CA ALA A 479 17.01 2.52 -9.41
C ALA A 479 16.15 2.78 -10.66
N SER A 480 14.90 3.20 -10.46
CA SER A 480 13.91 3.34 -11.55
C SER A 480 14.41 4.25 -12.68
N ASP A 481 15.03 5.38 -12.36
CA ASP A 481 15.61 6.30 -13.36
C ASP A 481 16.70 5.63 -14.23
N LYS A 482 17.55 4.80 -13.62
CA LYS A 482 18.61 4.08 -14.35
C LYS A 482 18.03 2.96 -15.21
N PHE A 483 16.98 2.31 -14.73
CA PHE A 483 16.26 1.31 -15.49
C PHE A 483 15.61 1.92 -16.75
N PHE A 484 14.91 3.05 -16.62
CA PHE A 484 14.34 3.74 -17.79
C PHE A 484 15.41 4.24 -18.75
N ALA A 485 16.52 4.80 -18.27
CA ALA A 485 17.64 5.18 -19.13
C ALA A 485 18.22 3.98 -19.92
N PHE A 486 18.22 2.79 -19.33
CA PHE A 486 18.61 1.56 -20.03
C PHE A 486 17.58 1.15 -21.10
N ILE A 487 16.28 1.21 -20.79
CA ILE A 487 15.21 0.96 -21.77
C ILE A 487 15.29 1.96 -22.92
N ASP A 488 15.46 3.26 -22.65
CA ASP A 488 15.61 4.29 -23.67
C ASP A 488 16.79 4.02 -24.60
N ARG A 489 17.89 3.47 -24.06
CA ARG A 489 19.05 3.07 -24.85
C ARG A 489 18.73 1.88 -25.77
N ILE A 490 17.96 0.90 -25.29
CA ILE A 490 17.49 -0.24 -26.12
C ILE A 490 16.53 0.26 -27.21
N VAL A 491 15.56 1.10 -26.84
CA VAL A 491 14.60 1.69 -27.78
C VAL A 491 15.33 2.48 -28.85
N SER A 492 16.30 3.31 -28.48
CA SER A 492 17.12 4.10 -29.42
C SER A 492 17.98 3.23 -30.34
N ALA A 493 18.47 2.08 -29.84
CA ALA A 493 19.25 1.14 -30.63
C ALA A 493 18.39 0.31 -31.60
N THR A 494 17.16 0.01 -31.21
CA THR A 494 16.22 -0.85 -31.98
C THR A 494 15.38 -0.03 -32.97
N PHE A 495 15.02 1.19 -32.57
CA PHE A 495 14.28 2.17 -33.36
C PHE A 495 15.12 3.45 -33.46
N PRO A 496 16.18 3.48 -34.30
CA PRO A 496 16.93 4.69 -34.51
C PRO A 496 15.98 5.80 -34.96
N ALA A 497 15.94 6.89 -34.20
CA ALA A 497 15.07 8.03 -34.49
C ALA A 497 15.26 8.44 -35.95
N ARG A 498 14.18 8.42 -36.73
CA ARG A 498 14.18 8.95 -38.09
C ARG A 498 14.46 10.45 -37.94
N VAL A 499 15.69 10.85 -38.22
CA VAL A 499 16.12 12.26 -38.24
C VAL A 499 15.06 13.05 -39.02
N PRO A 500 14.35 14.02 -38.41
CA PRO A 500 13.54 14.92 -39.22
C PRO A 500 14.52 15.62 -40.15
N ALA A 501 14.32 15.42 -41.45
CA ALA A 501 15.05 16.12 -42.47
C ALA A 501 15.01 17.62 -42.13
N ARG A 502 16.20 18.15 -41.88
CA ARG A 502 16.51 19.56 -41.70
C ARG A 502 15.69 20.39 -42.69
N ALA A 503 14.62 21.02 -42.20
CA ALA A 503 14.00 22.12 -42.91
C ALA A 503 15.07 23.21 -43.09
N GLU A 504 15.14 23.69 -44.32
CA GLU A 504 16.21 24.49 -44.87
C GLU A 504 16.65 25.67 -44.00
N THR A 505 17.96 25.87 -43.99
CA THR A 505 18.64 27.15 -43.89
C THR A 505 17.78 28.32 -44.42
N VAL A 506 17.25 29.13 -43.49
CA VAL A 506 16.89 30.52 -43.80
C VAL A 506 18.19 31.30 -43.96
N MET A 507 18.61 31.51 -45.20
CA MET A 507 19.48 32.63 -45.57
C MET A 507 18.61 33.83 -45.97
N PRO A 508 19.09 35.07 -45.74
CA PRO A 508 18.31 36.28 -45.90
C PRO A 508 18.05 36.62 -47.37
N SER A 509 16.81 37.02 -47.66
CA SER A 509 16.33 37.44 -48.97
C SER A 509 16.95 38.80 -49.40
N PRO A 510 17.29 39.01 -50.68
CA PRO A 510 17.92 40.23 -51.17
C PRO A 510 16.92 41.37 -51.42
N VAL A 511 17.35 42.59 -51.11
CA VAL A 511 16.65 43.87 -51.34
C VAL A 511 16.48 44.13 -52.86
N PRO A 512 15.30 44.58 -53.34
CA PRO A 512 15.09 44.89 -54.74
C PRO A 512 15.66 46.25 -55.14
N LYS A 513 16.39 46.26 -56.27
CA LYS A 513 16.82 47.46 -57.01
C LYS A 513 15.60 48.09 -57.70
N ASN A 514 15.35 49.38 -57.44
CA ASN A 514 14.74 50.29 -58.43
C ASN A 514 14.86 51.76 -57.99
N ILE A 515 15.88 52.46 -58.49
CA ILE A 515 15.85 53.91 -58.69
C ILE A 515 16.55 54.19 -60.03
N SER A 516 15.79 54.69 -61.00
CA SER A 516 16.26 55.17 -62.30
C SER A 516 16.93 56.55 -62.17
N PRO A 517 17.89 56.91 -63.05
CA PRO A 517 18.51 58.23 -63.05
C PRO A 517 17.78 59.21 -63.99
N PRO A 518 18.05 60.52 -63.87
CA PRO A 518 18.11 61.36 -65.05
C PRO A 518 19.35 62.27 -65.10
N GLY A 519 19.85 62.47 -66.32
CA GLY A 519 20.30 63.78 -66.80
C GLY A 519 21.79 64.13 -66.68
N ASP A 520 22.53 63.80 -67.75
CA ASP A 520 23.52 64.60 -68.48
C ASP A 520 24.30 65.73 -67.76
N ALA A 521 25.64 65.63 -67.79
CA ALA A 521 26.50 66.70 -68.31
C ALA A 521 27.98 66.25 -68.43
N ALA A 522 28.47 66.31 -69.67
CA ALA A 522 29.83 66.56 -70.17
C ALA A 522 31.00 66.76 -69.17
N SER A 523 32.14 66.12 -69.46
CA SER A 523 33.23 66.79 -70.21
C SER A 523 34.51 65.93 -70.31
N SER A 524 35.08 65.93 -71.53
CA SER A 524 36.52 65.89 -71.90
C SER A 524 37.41 64.77 -71.30
N GLY A 525 38.02 63.87 -72.09
CA GLY A 525 39.12 64.16 -73.05
C GLY A 525 40.36 64.62 -72.27
N MET A 526 41.58 64.08 -72.38
CA MET A 526 42.29 63.35 -73.43
C MET A 526 43.67 62.93 -72.85
N HIS A 527 44.28 61.89 -73.42
CA HIS A 527 45.73 61.61 -73.48
C HIS A 527 46.61 61.74 -72.21
N ALA A 528 47.08 60.59 -71.70
CA ALA A 528 48.46 60.09 -71.80
C ALA A 528 48.65 58.90 -70.86
#